data_AF-A0A2H0YS97-F1
#
_entry.id   AF-A0A2H0YS97-F1
#
_cell.length_a   1.000
_cell.length_b   1.000
_cell.length_c   1.000
_cell.angle_alpha   90.00
_cell.angle_beta   90.00
_cell.angle_gamma   90.00
#
_symmetry.space_group_name_H-M   'P 1'
#
loop_
_entity.id
_entity.type
_entity.pdbx_description
1 polymer ?
#
loop_
_entity_poly.entity_id
_entity_poly.type
_entity_poly.pdbx_seq_one_letter_code
_entity_poly.pdbx_strand_id
1 'polypeptide(L)'
;MSHMSTEEFLEIMDDKCRVIGTVIRQEAERANYITQNVLVFVFTQDRHLWIQKRPMSKKHFPGMWDISACGGMLKGEQPQQSAHREQKEEMGFSSDLRFVETFLNEFPGEDGSQR
;
A
#
# COMPACT_ATOMS: atom_id res chain seq x y z
N MET A 1 -14.09 -8.31 19.11
CA MET A 1 -13.89 -9.41 18.15
C MET A 1 -12.53 -9.19 17.53
N SER A 2 -11.55 -10.03 17.83
CA SER A 2 -10.23 -9.97 17.22
C SER A 2 -10.38 -10.23 15.72
N HIS A 3 -10.01 -9.26 14.88
CA HIS A 3 -9.72 -9.55 13.48
C HIS A 3 -8.58 -10.56 13.48
N MET A 4 -8.84 -11.79 13.05
CA MET A 4 -7.77 -12.71 12.67
C MET A 4 -7.04 -12.03 11.52
N SER A 5 -5.78 -11.64 11.72
CA SER A 5 -4.94 -11.14 10.63
C SER A 5 -4.69 -12.30 9.67
N THR A 6 -5.34 -12.30 8.51
CA THR A 6 -4.90 -13.12 7.39
C THR A 6 -3.45 -12.74 7.12
N GLU A 7 -2.54 -13.72 7.13
CA GLU A 7 -1.14 -13.45 6.84
C GLU A 7 -1.02 -12.91 5.40
N GLU A 8 -0.62 -11.64 5.27
CA GLU A 8 -0.37 -11.02 3.98
C GLU A 8 1.05 -11.34 3.51
N PHE A 9 1.16 -11.99 2.36
CA PHE A 9 2.44 -12.26 1.70
C PHE A 9 2.74 -11.18 0.68
N LEU A 10 3.96 -10.64 0.72
CA LEU A 10 4.50 -9.66 -0.22
C LEU A 10 5.64 -10.27 -1.02
N GLU A 11 5.94 -9.67 -2.17
CA GLU A 11 7.15 -9.98 -2.95
C GLU A 11 8.32 -9.09 -2.50
N ILE A 12 9.50 -9.69 -2.39
CA ILE A 12 10.76 -8.97 -2.15
C ILE A 12 11.31 -8.56 -3.51
N MET A 13 11.65 -7.28 -3.64
CA MET A 13 12.14 -6.67 -4.86
C MET A 13 13.65 -6.41 -4.77
N ASP A 14 14.36 -6.53 -5.89
CA ASP A 14 15.70 -5.96 -6.06
C ASP A 14 15.65 -4.50 -6.57
N ASP A 15 16.81 -3.88 -6.71
CA ASP A 15 16.99 -2.51 -7.23
C ASP A 15 16.61 -2.34 -8.71
N LYS A 16 16.34 -3.45 -9.41
CA LYS A 16 15.93 -3.50 -10.83
C LYS A 16 14.45 -3.86 -10.98
N CYS A 17 13.67 -3.74 -9.91
CA CYS A 17 12.25 -4.07 -9.85
C CYS A 17 11.95 -5.53 -10.22
N ARG A 18 12.81 -6.47 -9.83
CA ARG A 18 12.61 -7.91 -10.03
C ARG A 18 12.27 -8.59 -8.72
N VAL A 19 11.34 -9.54 -8.79
CA VAL A 19 11.00 -10.38 -7.65
C VAL A 19 12.16 -11.34 -7.36
N ILE A 20 12.68 -11.29 -6.15
CA ILE A 20 13.76 -12.17 -5.67
C ILE A 20 13.32 -13.11 -4.53
N GLY A 21 12.09 -12.94 -4.03
CA GLY A 21 11.56 -13.78 -2.98
C GLY A 21 10.14 -13.40 -2.56
N THR A 22 9.64 -14.09 -1.54
CA THR A 22 8.34 -13.83 -0.90
C THR A 22 8.55 -13.77 0.61
N VAL A 23 7.82 -12.89 1.28
CA VAL A 23 7.89 -12.72 2.73
C VAL A 23 6.53 -12.34 3.30
N ILE A 24 6.26 -12.67 4.56
CA ILE A 24 5.08 -12.15 5.26
C ILE A 24 5.29 -10.65 5.54
N ARG A 25 4.25 -9.81 5.42
CA ARG A 25 4.36 -8.33 5.57
C ARG A 25 5.07 -7.93 6.85
N GLN A 26 4.75 -8.58 7.97
CA GLN A 26 5.37 -8.29 9.26
C GLN A 26 6.89 -8.49 9.24
N GLU A 27 7.37 -9.53 8.54
CA GLU A 27 8.80 -9.81 8.39
C GLU A 27 9.44 -8.87 7.35
N ALA A 28 8.72 -8.50 6.29
CA ALA A 28 9.16 -7.48 5.34
C ALA A 28 9.49 -6.16 6.06
N GLU A 29 8.59 -5.74 6.95
CA GLU A 29 8.77 -4.53 7.76
C GLU A 29 9.89 -4.68 8.80
N ARG A 30 9.97 -5.84 9.46
CA ARG A 30 11.01 -6.10 10.48
C ARG A 30 12.41 -6.11 9.88
N ALA A 31 12.60 -6.78 8.74
CA ALA A 31 13.89 -6.91 8.06
C ALA A 31 14.16 -5.78 7.04
N ASN A 32 13.21 -4.85 6.87
CA ASN A 32 13.22 -3.79 5.86
C ASN A 32 13.52 -4.29 4.44
N TYR A 33 12.86 -5.39 4.04
CA TYR A 33 12.91 -5.83 2.65
C TYR A 33 12.19 -4.79 1.76
N ILE A 34 12.78 -4.50 0.60
CA ILE A 34 12.13 -3.69 -0.42
C ILE A 34 10.94 -4.48 -0.98
N THR A 35 9.76 -3.89 -0.93
CA THR A 35 8.52 -4.45 -1.50
C THR A 35 7.99 -3.54 -2.58
N GLN A 36 6.80 -3.84 -3.13
CA GLN A 36 6.14 -2.99 -4.11
C GLN A 36 4.76 -2.56 -3.59
N ASN A 37 4.43 -1.29 -3.77
CA ASN A 37 3.13 -0.73 -3.43
C ASN A 37 2.46 -0.14 -4.66
N VAL A 38 1.14 -0.02 -4.60
CA VAL A 38 0.31 0.73 -5.56
C VAL A 38 -0.12 2.07 -5.00
N LEU A 39 -0.27 3.05 -5.88
CA LEU A 39 -0.88 4.35 -5.57
C LEU A 39 -2.19 4.50 -6.33
N VAL A 40 -3.24 4.95 -5.63
CA VAL A 40 -4.54 5.24 -6.22
C VAL A 40 -4.86 6.72 -6.08
N PHE A 41 -5.14 7.36 -7.21
CA PHE A 41 -5.59 8.75 -7.26
C PHE A 41 -7.03 8.80 -7.76
N VAL A 42 -7.92 9.30 -6.92
CA VAL A 42 -9.34 9.50 -7.25
C VAL A 42 -9.57 10.99 -7.47
N PHE A 43 -10.00 11.32 -8.68
CA PHE A 43 -10.39 12.68 -9.03
C PHE A 43 -11.91 12.78 -9.07
N THR A 44 -12.44 13.85 -8.49
CA THR A 44 -13.85 14.23 -8.64
C THR A 44 -14.10 14.73 -10.07
N GLN A 45 -15.38 14.83 -10.47
CA GLN A 45 -15.74 15.30 -11.82
C GLN A 45 -15.27 16.72 -12.12
N ASP A 46 -15.13 17.55 -11.09
CA ASP A 46 -14.59 18.92 -11.13
C ASP A 46 -13.04 18.97 -11.03
N ARG A 47 -12.36 17.82 -11.18
CA ARG A 47 -10.90 17.68 -11.25
C ARG A 47 -10.15 18.01 -9.95
N HIS A 48 -10.80 17.85 -8.79
CA HIS A 48 -10.11 17.88 -7.51
C HIS A 48 -9.63 16.48 -7.13
N LEU A 49 -8.42 16.41 -6.57
CA LEU A 49 -7.89 15.16 -6.01
C LEU A 49 -8.51 14.92 -4.63
N TRP A 50 -9.09 13.74 -4.44
CA TRP A 50 -9.52 13.30 -3.13
C TRP A 50 -8.32 12.78 -2.33
N ILE A 51 -7.97 13.46 -1.23
CA ILE A 51 -6.99 12.99 -0.25
C ILE A 51 -7.69 12.48 1.00
N GLN A 52 -7.07 11.55 1.71
CA GLN A 52 -7.63 10.99 2.95
C GLN A 52 -6.77 11.36 4.16
N LYS A 53 -7.40 11.44 5.33
CA LYS A 53 -6.69 11.53 6.60
C LYS A 53 -6.56 10.13 7.18
N ARG A 54 -5.34 9.67 7.42
CA ARG A 54 -5.05 8.31 7.90
C ARG A 54 -5.69 8.07 9.27
N PRO A 55 -6.36 6.94 9.49
CA PRO A 55 -6.88 6.57 10.81
C PRO A 55 -5.78 6.56 11.86
N MET A 56 -6.12 6.96 13.10
CA MET A 56 -5.18 6.91 14.23
C MET A 56 -4.73 5.48 14.58
N SER A 57 -5.44 4.45 14.10
CA SER A 57 -5.11 3.05 14.29
C SER A 57 -4.04 2.52 13.32
N LYS A 58 -3.64 3.26 12.29
CA LYS A 58 -2.57 2.83 11.38
C LYS A 58 -1.24 2.82 12.13
N LYS A 59 -0.46 1.75 11.93
CA LYS A 59 0.87 1.58 12.53
C LYS A 59 1.84 2.70 12.14
N HIS A 60 1.86 3.07 10.85
CA HIS A 60 2.70 4.14 10.34
C HIS A 60 1.89 5.40 10.04
N PHE A 61 2.45 6.55 10.43
CA PHE A 61 1.93 7.89 10.15
C PHE A 61 0.44 8.08 10.53
N PRO A 62 0.01 7.74 11.75
CA PRO A 62 -1.37 7.93 12.19
C PRO A 62 -1.76 9.43 12.15
N GLY A 63 -2.95 9.74 11.61
CA GLY A 63 -3.50 11.10 11.58
C GLY A 63 -2.92 12.03 10.51
N MET A 64 -1.95 11.58 9.72
CA MET A 64 -1.37 12.33 8.59
C MET A 64 -2.30 12.32 7.38
N TRP A 65 -2.14 13.31 6.49
CA TRP A 65 -2.81 13.30 5.18
C TRP A 65 -2.06 12.39 4.21
N ASP A 66 -2.81 11.68 3.38
CA ASP A 66 -2.33 10.72 2.39
C ASP A 66 -3.10 10.87 1.08
N ILE A 67 -2.59 10.29 0.01
CA ILE A 67 -3.32 10.19 -1.27
C ILE A 67 -4.56 9.30 -1.14
N SER A 68 -5.40 9.23 -2.17
CA SER A 68 -6.74 8.62 -2.09
C SER A 68 -6.75 7.21 -1.50
N ALA A 69 -5.84 6.34 -1.97
CA ALA A 69 -5.52 5.06 -1.35
C ALA A 69 -4.10 4.59 -1.72
N CYS A 70 -3.46 3.83 -0.84
CA CYS A 70 -2.12 3.28 -1.07
C CYS A 70 -1.90 2.02 -0.23
N GLY A 71 -1.25 1.01 -0.81
CA GLY A 71 -0.80 -0.12 -0.02
C GLY A 71 0.03 -1.14 -0.80
N GLY A 72 0.45 -2.17 -0.05
CA GLY A 72 1.39 -3.18 -0.55
C GLY A 72 0.73 -4.16 -1.49
N MET A 73 1.40 -4.46 -2.61
CA MET A 73 0.98 -5.51 -3.53
C MET A 73 1.17 -6.88 -2.87
N LEU A 74 0.10 -7.66 -2.79
CA LEU A 74 0.19 -9.03 -2.30
C LEU A 74 0.83 -9.92 -3.37
N LYS A 75 1.44 -11.02 -2.93
CA LYS A 75 2.10 -11.99 -3.81
C LYS A 75 1.19 -12.39 -4.98
N GLY A 76 1.70 -12.21 -6.20
CA GLY A 76 1.01 -12.59 -7.43
C GLY A 76 -0.12 -11.65 -7.87
N GLU A 77 -0.40 -10.56 -7.14
CA GLU A 77 -1.32 -9.53 -7.62
C GLU A 77 -0.71 -8.76 -8.79
N GLN A 78 -1.52 -8.50 -9.80
CA GLN A 78 -1.23 -7.46 -10.79
C GLN A 78 -1.51 -6.09 -10.17
N PRO A 79 -0.82 -5.01 -10.61
CA PRO A 79 -1.02 -3.67 -10.06
C PRO A 79 -2.49 -3.23 -9.99
N GLN A 80 -3.26 -3.49 -11.04
CA GLN A 80 -4.68 -3.14 -11.10
C GLN A 80 -5.51 -3.88 -10.03
N GLN A 81 -5.18 -5.14 -9.74
CA GLN A 81 -5.86 -5.92 -8.72
C GLN A 81 -5.58 -5.35 -7.33
N SER A 82 -4.31 -5.09 -7.02
CA SER A 82 -3.91 -4.45 -5.75
C SER A 82 -4.57 -3.09 -5.59
N ALA A 83 -4.59 -2.26 -6.64
CA ALA A 83 -5.18 -0.94 -6.60
C ALA A 83 -6.69 -0.95 -6.34
N HIS A 84 -7.43 -1.88 -6.95
CA HIS A 84 -8.85 -2.05 -6.66
C HIS A 84 -9.10 -2.55 -5.23
N ARG A 85 -8.25 -3.47 -4.73
CA ARG A 85 -8.33 -3.96 -3.35
C ARG A 85 -8.12 -2.82 -2.36
N GLU A 86 -7.02 -2.07 -2.48
CA GLU A 86 -6.68 -0.95 -1.60
C GLU A 86 -7.74 0.17 -1.67
N GLN A 87 -8.25 0.50 -2.86
CA GLN A 87 -9.36 1.45 -3.01
C GLN A 87 -10.59 1.01 -2.20
N LYS A 88 -10.95 -0.28 -2.31
CA LYS A 88 -12.11 -0.81 -1.61
C LYS A 88 -11.90 -0.86 -0.10
N GLU A 89 -10.71 -1.25 0.35
CA GLU A 89 -10.36 -1.36 1.77
C GLU A 89 -10.30 0.01 2.47
N GLU A 90 -9.70 1.02 1.83
CA GLU A 90 -9.50 2.33 2.43
C GLU A 90 -10.68 3.30 2.20
N MET A 91 -11.34 3.21 1.04
CA MET A 91 -12.39 4.16 0.66
C MET A 91 -13.81 3.56 0.70
N GLY A 92 -13.94 2.24 0.78
CA GLY A 92 -15.24 1.55 0.87
C GLY A 92 -16.03 1.45 -0.44
N PHE A 93 -15.44 1.84 -1.57
CA PHE A 93 -16.06 1.73 -2.89
C PHE A 93 -15.04 1.28 -3.95
N SER A 94 -15.53 0.95 -5.13
CA SER A 94 -14.70 0.62 -6.29
C SER A 94 -15.16 1.44 -7.49
N SER A 95 -14.21 1.85 -8.32
CA SER A 95 -14.47 2.56 -9.58
C SER A 95 -13.50 2.08 -10.66
N ASP A 96 -13.75 2.40 -11.91
CA ASP A 96 -12.79 2.13 -12.99
C ASP A 96 -11.49 2.91 -12.73
N LEU A 97 -10.37 2.20 -12.67
CA LEU A 97 -9.04 2.77 -12.50
C LEU A 97 -8.38 2.93 -13.87
N ARG A 98 -7.98 4.16 -14.22
CA ARG A 98 -7.38 4.46 -15.52
C ARG A 98 -5.86 4.47 -15.52
N PHE A 99 -5.26 4.91 -14.42
CA PHE A 99 -3.81 4.96 -14.22
C PHE A 99 -3.50 4.33 -12.88
N VAL A 100 -2.78 3.21 -12.92
CA VAL A 100 -2.30 2.51 -11.74
C VAL A 100 -0.80 2.40 -11.89
N GLU A 101 -0.09 3.12 -11.03
CA GLU A 101 1.36 3.07 -10.96
C GLU A 101 1.80 2.36 -9.68
N THR A 102 3.02 1.83 -9.74
CA THR A 102 3.65 1.15 -8.62
C THR A 102 4.97 1.80 -8.28
N PHE A 103 5.41 1.61 -7.05
CA PHE A 103 6.71 2.08 -6.60
C PHE A 103 7.34 1.07 -5.65
N LEU A 104 8.68 1.08 -5.60
CA LEU A 104 9.43 0.32 -4.60
C LEU A 104 9.21 0.97 -3.23
N ASN A 105 8.84 0.14 -2.26
CA ASN A 105 8.51 0.55 -0.92
C ASN A 105 9.55 0.03 0.06
N GLU A 106 10.07 0.94 0.88
CA GLU A 106 10.83 0.64 2.07
C GLU A 106 9.99 1.01 3.29
N PHE A 107 10.10 0.22 4.35
CA PHE A 107 9.32 0.48 5.55
C PHE A 107 10.01 1.54 6.39
N PRO A 108 9.27 2.54 6.92
CA PRO A 108 9.87 3.58 7.73
C PRO A 108 10.39 3.03 9.08
N GLY A 109 11.30 3.77 9.69
CA GLY A 109 11.68 3.62 11.09
C GLY A 109 10.49 3.76 12.04
N GLU A 110 10.66 3.36 13.31
CA GLU A 110 9.58 3.44 14.32
C GLU A 110 9.12 4.89 14.57
N ASP A 111 10.00 5.87 14.36
CA ASP A 111 9.75 7.30 14.45
C ASP A 111 9.29 7.93 13.12
N GLY A 112 9.13 7.13 12.07
CA GLY A 112 8.79 7.59 10.72
C GLY A 112 9.97 8.05 9.86
N SER A 113 11.21 7.90 10.33
CA SER A 113 12.42 8.18 9.55
C SER A 113 12.59 7.21 8.38
N GLN A 114 13.37 7.60 7.36
CA GLN A 114 13.88 6.65 6.36
C GLN A 114 14.99 5.80 7.00
N ARG A 115 15.05 4.52 6.63
CA ARG A 115 16.05 3.57 7.13
C ARG A 115 17.27 3.50 6.21
#